data_AF-A0A059LAT3-F1
#
_entry.id   AF-A0A059LAT3-F1
#
_cell.length_a   1.000
_cell.length_b   1.000
_cell.length_c   1.000
_cell.angle_alpha   90.00
_cell.angle_beta   90.00
_cell.angle_gamma   90.00
#
_symmetry.space_group_name_H-M   'P 1'
#
loop_
_entity.id
_entity.type
_entity.pdbx_description
1 polymer ?
#
loop_
_entity_poly.entity_id
_entity_poly.type
_entity_poly.pdbx_seq_one_letter_code
_entity_poly.pdbx_strand_id
1 'polypeptide(L)'
;RPKDRILSLDPSEVTAEMVTRKLAEVALSRGKASRGDRAEQREMLSHLELCAKTPAQRARVLTAKITLLFDMSQPNMAPMSTGNWYRCADTLLQLLQLVREEKGLILTDVMPDAAQEGEDGDEKDEGGESGRDAKKDGDEAEVGGPKTDGLDTSNVVWCNPVAFFERLDDEWTVALKALDPHANEYMERLRDETLLLALAQRVSESERAAGRTDRLATVA
;
A
#
# COMPACT_ATOMS: atom_id res chain seq x y z
N ARG A 1 -23.46 4.51 15.83
CA ARG A 1 -23.45 3.95 14.46
C ARG A 1 -23.60 2.43 14.62
N PRO A 2 -24.47 1.76 13.85
CA PRO A 2 -24.76 0.35 14.13
C PRO A 2 -23.49 -0.46 13.90
N LYS A 3 -23.07 -1.17 14.95
CA LYS A 3 -21.82 -1.95 15.03
C LYS A 3 -21.62 -2.76 13.75
N ASP A 4 -20.45 -2.62 13.14
CA ASP A 4 -20.11 -3.32 11.91
C ASP A 4 -20.34 -4.82 12.08
N ARG A 5 -21.37 -5.30 11.37
CA ARG A 5 -21.92 -6.65 11.39
C ARG A 5 -20.93 -7.74 10.96
N ILE A 6 -19.66 -7.37 10.74
CA ILE A 6 -18.58 -8.18 10.19
C ILE A 6 -17.66 -8.70 11.29
N LEU A 7 -17.53 -7.96 12.40
CA LEU A 7 -16.89 -8.47 13.62
C LEU A 7 -17.66 -9.63 14.25
N SER A 8 -18.93 -9.80 13.85
CA SER A 8 -19.83 -10.87 14.29
C SER A 8 -20.04 -11.99 13.27
N LEU A 9 -19.40 -11.93 12.09
CA LEU A 9 -19.50 -13.00 11.08
C LEU A 9 -18.43 -14.05 11.34
N ASP A 10 -18.82 -15.31 11.27
CA ASP A 10 -17.88 -16.43 11.38
C ASP A 10 -16.86 -16.39 10.22
N PRO A 11 -15.58 -16.74 10.45
CA PRO A 11 -14.52 -16.68 9.44
C PRO A 11 -14.79 -17.46 8.15
N SER A 12 -15.72 -18.42 8.20
CA SER A 12 -16.15 -19.25 7.08
C SER A 12 -17.13 -18.54 6.13
N GLU A 13 -17.93 -17.60 6.62
CA GLU A 13 -18.99 -16.90 5.85
C GLU A 13 -18.47 -15.69 5.07
N VAL A 14 -17.26 -15.23 5.37
CA VAL A 14 -16.61 -14.15 4.64
C VAL A 14 -16.14 -14.67 3.27
N THR A 15 -16.79 -14.19 2.21
CA THR A 15 -16.42 -14.53 0.83
C THR A 15 -15.28 -13.66 0.31
N ALA A 16 -14.57 -14.16 -0.70
CA ALA A 16 -13.52 -13.46 -1.44
C ALA A 16 -13.94 -12.05 -1.92
N GLU A 17 -15.19 -11.95 -2.38
CA GLU A 17 -15.78 -10.70 -2.86
C GLU A 17 -16.06 -9.71 -1.72
N MET A 18 -16.47 -10.20 -0.54
CA MET A 18 -16.68 -9.35 0.64
C MET A 18 -15.38 -8.69 1.10
N VAL A 19 -14.27 -9.45 1.12
CA VAL A 19 -12.94 -8.90 1.46
C VAL A 19 -12.56 -7.81 0.46
N THR A 20 -12.70 -8.08 -0.84
CA THR A 20 -12.34 -7.11 -1.89
C THR A 20 -13.19 -5.85 -1.80
N ARG A 21 -14.52 -5.98 -1.63
CA ARG A 21 -15.44 -4.85 -1.45
C ARG A 21 -15.09 -4.03 -0.20
N LYS A 22 -14.77 -4.68 0.91
CA LYS A 22 -14.40 -4.00 2.15
C LYS A 22 -13.05 -3.31 2.06
N LEU A 23 -12.08 -3.90 1.38
CA LEU A 23 -10.79 -3.24 1.11
C LEU A 23 -10.99 -1.98 0.24
N ALA A 24 -11.87 -2.03 -0.77
CA ALA A 24 -12.21 -0.85 -1.56
C ALA A 24 -12.90 0.24 -0.72
N GLU A 25 -13.81 -0.14 0.17
CA GLU A 25 -14.45 0.81 1.11
C GLU A 25 -13.45 1.45 2.08
N VAL A 26 -12.50 0.67 2.60
CA VAL A 26 -11.39 1.19 3.43
C VAL A 26 -10.51 2.14 2.63
N ALA A 27 -10.20 1.81 1.36
CA ALA A 27 -9.43 2.69 0.48
C ALA A 27 -10.18 4.00 0.12
N LEU A 28 -11.50 3.96 -0.06
CA LEU A 28 -12.33 5.15 -0.35
C LEU A 28 -12.56 6.03 0.88
N SER A 29 -12.61 5.43 2.07
CA SER A 29 -12.70 6.16 3.34
C SER A 29 -11.34 6.71 3.82
N ARG A 30 -10.25 6.31 3.16
CA ARG A 30 -8.89 6.83 3.36
C ARG A 30 -8.89 8.34 3.17
N GLY A 31 -8.45 9.08 4.20
CA GLY A 31 -8.42 10.55 4.21
C GLY A 31 -9.66 11.24 4.79
N LYS A 32 -10.83 10.59 4.85
CA LYS A 32 -12.06 11.13 5.45
C LYS A 32 -12.37 10.59 6.85
N ALA A 33 -11.79 9.44 7.21
CA ALA A 33 -12.02 8.77 8.49
C ALA A 33 -11.42 9.54 9.69
N SER A 34 -12.11 9.50 10.84
CA SER A 34 -11.60 10.06 12.10
C SER A 34 -10.53 9.14 12.73
N ARG A 35 -9.77 9.61 13.74
CA ARG A 35 -8.75 8.80 14.44
C ARG A 35 -9.35 7.56 15.11
N GLY A 36 -10.58 7.65 15.62
CA GLY A 36 -11.32 6.53 16.20
C GLY A 36 -11.69 5.47 15.16
N ASP A 37 -12.26 5.92 14.03
CA ASP A 37 -12.63 5.05 12.91
C ASP A 37 -11.43 4.27 12.36
N ARG A 38 -10.24 4.90 12.27
CA ARG A 38 -9.00 4.21 11.86
C ARG A 38 -8.59 3.07 12.79
N ALA A 39 -8.86 3.20 14.10
CA ALA A 39 -8.55 2.14 15.06
C ALA A 39 -9.48 0.93 14.90
N GLU A 40 -10.76 1.16 14.63
CA GLU A 40 -11.73 0.12 14.30
C GLU A 40 -11.40 -0.55 12.96
N GLN A 41 -11.00 0.23 11.95
CA GLN A 41 -10.53 -0.29 10.66
C GLN A 41 -9.33 -1.22 10.80
N ARG A 42 -8.41 -0.95 11.75
CA ARG A 42 -7.26 -1.83 12.00
C ARG A 42 -7.68 -3.18 12.58
N GLU A 43 -8.63 -3.18 13.51
CA GLU A 43 -9.18 -4.41 14.09
C GLU A 43 -9.92 -5.22 13.03
N MET A 44 -10.76 -4.55 12.24
CA MET A 44 -11.44 -5.15 11.08
C MET A 44 -10.46 -5.80 10.10
N LEU A 45 -9.37 -5.11 9.73
CA LEU A 45 -8.37 -5.68 8.81
C LEU A 45 -7.64 -6.89 9.41
N SER A 46 -7.45 -6.92 10.74
CA SER A 46 -6.89 -8.09 11.43
C SER A 46 -7.83 -9.30 11.36
N HIS A 47 -9.15 -9.07 11.49
CA HIS A 47 -10.14 -10.11 11.28
C HIS A 47 -10.22 -10.57 9.83
N LEU A 48 -10.14 -9.64 8.86
CA LEU A 48 -10.12 -9.98 7.44
C LEU A 48 -8.89 -10.80 7.04
N GLU A 49 -7.75 -10.60 7.70
CA GLU A 49 -6.56 -11.43 7.50
C GLU A 49 -6.81 -12.89 7.86
N LEU A 50 -7.49 -13.15 8.99
CA LEU A 50 -7.83 -14.51 9.43
C LEU A 50 -8.83 -15.21 8.49
N CYS A 51 -9.64 -14.42 7.79
CA CYS A 51 -10.64 -14.92 6.85
C CYS A 51 -10.11 -15.08 5.42
N ALA A 52 -8.89 -14.60 5.12
CA ALA A 52 -8.34 -14.60 3.78
C ALA A 52 -7.98 -16.03 3.33
N LYS A 53 -8.69 -16.52 2.31
CA LYS A 53 -8.54 -17.90 1.80
C LYS A 53 -7.42 -18.03 0.76
N THR A 54 -7.08 -16.94 0.09
CA THR A 54 -6.04 -16.92 -0.95
C THR A 54 -4.84 -16.09 -0.52
N PRO A 55 -3.61 -16.47 -0.92
CA PRO A 55 -2.42 -15.66 -0.61
C PRO A 55 -2.50 -14.24 -1.18
N ALA A 56 -3.05 -14.08 -2.38
CA ALA A 56 -3.23 -12.76 -2.99
C ALA A 56 -4.17 -11.86 -2.17
N GLN A 57 -5.27 -12.39 -1.62
CA GLN A 57 -6.14 -11.63 -0.72
C GLN A 57 -5.42 -11.25 0.56
N ARG A 58 -4.67 -12.19 1.15
CA ARG A 58 -3.91 -11.92 2.37
C ARG A 58 -2.89 -10.81 2.14
N ALA A 59 -2.17 -10.83 1.02
CA ALA A 59 -1.25 -9.77 0.63
C ALA A 59 -1.95 -8.41 0.45
N ARG A 60 -3.15 -8.37 -0.14
CA ARG A 60 -3.96 -7.14 -0.26
C ARG A 60 -4.38 -6.60 1.11
N VAL A 61 -4.78 -7.46 2.04
CA VAL A 61 -5.12 -7.07 3.41
C VAL A 61 -3.89 -6.53 4.15
N LEU A 62 -2.74 -7.20 4.05
CA LEU A 62 -1.48 -6.75 4.65
C LEU A 62 -1.05 -5.39 4.10
N THR A 63 -1.16 -5.18 2.80
CA THR A 63 -0.90 -3.89 2.15
C THR A 63 -1.82 -2.80 2.72
N ALA A 64 -3.13 -3.07 2.80
CA ALA A 64 -4.09 -2.13 3.38
C ALA A 64 -3.76 -1.82 4.86
N LYS A 65 -3.35 -2.81 5.65
CA LYS A 65 -2.91 -2.62 7.05
C LYS A 65 -1.71 -1.67 7.13
N ILE A 66 -0.69 -1.87 6.30
CA ILE A 66 0.49 -0.99 6.25
C ILE A 66 0.08 0.44 5.91
N THR A 67 -0.74 0.64 4.87
CA THR A 67 -1.21 1.98 4.49
C THR A 67 -2.03 2.65 5.60
N LEU A 68 -2.89 1.90 6.30
CA LEU A 68 -3.66 2.41 7.42
C LEU A 68 -2.77 2.82 8.60
N LEU A 69 -1.72 2.04 8.91
CA LEU A 69 -0.76 2.38 9.96
C LEU A 69 -0.03 3.69 9.64
N PHE A 70 0.38 3.87 8.38
CA PHE A 70 0.99 5.12 7.93
C PHE A 70 0.04 6.32 7.93
N ASP A 71 -1.26 6.11 7.71
CA ASP A 71 -2.28 7.17 7.80
C ASP A 71 -2.67 7.53 9.24
N MET A 72 -2.35 6.65 10.21
CA MET A 72 -2.50 6.94 11.63
C MET A 72 -1.37 7.82 12.17
N SER A 73 -0.19 7.78 11.55
CA SER A 73 0.91 8.72 11.79
C SER A 73 0.73 9.97 10.94
N GLN A 74 0.92 11.14 11.54
CA GLN A 74 0.99 12.40 10.81
C GLN A 74 2.46 12.80 10.69
N PRO A 75 3.14 12.48 9.57
CA PRO A 75 4.60 12.63 9.46
C PRO A 75 5.08 14.06 9.74
N ASN A 76 4.25 15.07 9.47
CA ASN A 76 4.61 16.48 9.66
C ASN A 76 4.40 17.02 11.08
N MET A 77 3.70 16.28 11.96
CA MET A 77 3.29 16.77 13.28
C MET A 77 3.97 16.03 14.44
N ALA A 78 4.15 14.72 14.31
CA ALA A 78 4.78 13.90 15.33
C ALA A 78 5.26 12.56 14.74
N PRO A 79 6.38 12.01 15.24
CA PRO A 79 6.81 10.67 14.85
C PRO A 79 5.73 9.64 15.16
N MET A 80 5.65 8.60 14.32
CA MET A 80 4.84 7.43 14.63
C MET A 80 5.16 6.88 16.04
N SER A 81 4.14 6.44 16.77
CA SER A 81 4.37 5.79 18.05
C SER A 81 5.14 4.48 17.86
N THR A 82 6.02 4.18 18.80
CA THR A 82 6.87 2.99 18.80
C THR A 82 6.10 1.70 18.54
N GLY A 83 4.92 1.56 19.16
CA GLY A 83 4.06 0.39 18.97
C GLY A 83 3.46 0.27 17.57
N ASN A 84 3.13 1.38 16.91
CA ASN A 84 2.66 1.35 15.53
C ASN A 84 3.81 1.09 14.56
N TRP A 85 5.00 1.61 14.85
CA TRP A 85 6.21 1.36 14.06
C TRP A 85 6.56 -0.13 14.03
N TYR A 86 6.60 -0.79 15.20
CA TYR A 86 6.83 -2.24 15.26
C TYR A 86 5.76 -3.04 14.55
N ARG A 87 4.48 -2.65 14.66
CA ARG A 87 3.39 -3.30 13.92
C ARG A 87 3.55 -3.14 12.41
N CYS A 88 4.03 -1.99 11.95
CA CYS A 88 4.28 -1.74 10.54
C CYS A 88 5.44 -2.62 10.04
N ALA A 89 6.54 -2.66 10.79
CA ALA A 89 7.68 -3.53 10.51
C ALA A 89 7.28 -5.01 10.45
N ASP A 90 6.52 -5.50 11.44
CA ASP A 90 6.04 -6.87 11.49
C ASP A 90 5.08 -7.20 10.32
N THR A 91 4.14 -6.29 10.01
CA THR A 91 3.22 -6.49 8.87
C THR A 91 3.97 -6.52 7.53
N LEU A 92 5.01 -5.69 7.36
CA LEU A 92 5.87 -5.70 6.18
C LEU A 92 6.67 -7.02 6.08
N LEU A 93 7.22 -7.51 7.19
CA LEU A 93 7.88 -8.82 7.23
C LEU A 93 6.94 -9.96 6.84
N GLN A 94 5.71 -9.96 7.36
CA GLN A 94 4.70 -10.96 7.01
C GLN A 94 4.36 -10.91 5.52
N LEU A 95 4.26 -9.72 4.93
CA LEU A 95 4.01 -9.54 3.50
C LEU A 95 5.16 -10.09 2.65
N LEU A 96 6.41 -9.74 2.99
CA LEU A 96 7.60 -10.23 2.28
C LEU A 96 7.76 -11.75 2.41
N GLN A 97 7.44 -12.31 3.57
CA GLN A 97 7.46 -13.76 3.78
C GLN A 97 6.39 -14.46 2.92
N LEU A 98 5.18 -13.91 2.85
CA LEU A 98 4.10 -14.46 2.02
C LEU A 98 4.47 -14.47 0.53
N VAL A 99 5.07 -13.38 0.04
CA VAL A 99 5.55 -13.27 -1.35
C VAL A 99 6.67 -14.28 -1.62
N ARG A 100 7.52 -14.55 -0.63
CA ARG A 100 8.62 -15.53 -0.76
C ARG A 100 8.12 -16.98 -0.82
N GLU A 101 7.07 -17.29 -0.05
CA GLU A 101 6.47 -18.64 -0.01
C GLU A 101 5.71 -18.94 -1.30
N GLU A 102 5.02 -17.95 -1.85
CA GLU A 102 4.12 -18.10 -2.99
C GLU A 102 4.73 -17.55 -4.28
N LYS A 103 5.43 -18.41 -5.03
CA LYS A 103 6.12 -18.04 -6.28
C LYS A 103 5.22 -17.52 -7.41
N GLY A 104 3.91 -17.66 -7.29
CA GLY A 104 2.93 -17.15 -8.25
C GLY A 104 2.45 -15.72 -7.97
N LEU A 105 2.81 -15.14 -6.82
CA LEU A 105 2.33 -13.82 -6.42
C LEU A 105 3.17 -12.72 -7.08
N ILE A 106 2.51 -11.86 -7.86
CA ILE A 106 3.17 -10.73 -8.53
C ILE A 106 2.77 -9.45 -7.79
N LEU A 107 3.76 -8.81 -7.15
CA LEU A 107 3.57 -7.47 -6.63
C LEU A 107 3.68 -6.44 -7.76
N THR A 108 2.77 -5.48 -7.83
CA THR A 108 2.85 -4.37 -8.77
C THR A 108 2.76 -3.05 -8.01
N ASP A 109 3.50 -2.04 -8.43
CA ASP A 109 3.35 -0.67 -7.96
C ASP A 109 2.29 0.10 -8.75
N VAL A 110 1.84 -0.45 -9.88
CA VAL A 110 0.74 0.10 -10.67
C VAL A 110 -0.56 -0.17 -9.93
N MET A 111 -1.17 0.91 -9.41
CA MET A 111 -2.52 0.83 -8.88
C MET A 111 -3.42 0.15 -9.91
N PRO A 112 -4.21 -0.87 -9.54
CA PRO A 112 -5.24 -1.36 -10.43
C PRO A 112 -6.12 -0.15 -10.74
N ASP A 113 -6.11 0.24 -12.01
CA ASP A 113 -6.82 1.41 -12.49
C ASP A 113 -8.24 1.33 -11.96
N ALA A 114 -8.67 2.35 -11.24
CA ALA A 114 -9.91 2.35 -10.49
C ALA A 114 -11.07 2.52 -11.46
N ALA A 115 -11.35 1.50 -12.27
CA ALA A 115 -12.33 1.52 -13.33
C ALA A 115 -12.16 2.71 -14.28
N GLN A 116 -11.83 2.39 -15.51
CA GLN A 116 -12.31 3.13 -16.66
C GLN A 116 -13.84 3.18 -16.55
N GLU A 117 -14.38 4.15 -15.80
CA GLU A 117 -15.80 4.47 -15.79
C GLU A 117 -16.11 5.15 -17.13
N GLY A 118 -16.69 4.37 -18.03
CA GLY A 118 -17.58 4.84 -19.09
C GLY A 118 -16.96 5.81 -20.11
N GLU A 119 -16.55 5.25 -21.24
CA GLU A 119 -17.04 5.84 -22.49
C GLU A 119 -18.58 5.81 -22.43
N ASP A 120 -19.19 6.93 -22.07
CA ASP A 120 -20.51 7.30 -22.56
C ASP A 120 -20.33 8.65 -23.25
N GLY A 121 -20.43 8.60 -24.59
CA GLY A 121 -20.39 9.77 -25.43
C GLY A 121 -21.61 10.66 -25.17
N ASP A 122 -21.36 11.95 -25.00
CA ASP A 122 -22.35 12.99 -25.30
C ASP A 122 -21.67 13.96 -26.27
N GLU A 123 -21.84 13.65 -27.56
CA GLU A 123 -21.69 14.62 -28.65
C GLU A 123 -22.68 15.76 -28.40
N LYS A 124 -22.16 16.91 -27.97
CA LYS A 124 -22.82 18.19 -28.25
C LYS A 124 -21.88 19.09 -29.01
N ASP A 125 -22.07 18.99 -30.32
CA ASP A 125 -21.98 20.08 -31.29
C ASP A 125 -22.58 21.37 -30.71
N GLU A 126 -21.77 22.43 -30.61
CA GLU A 126 -22.21 23.80 -30.89
C GLU A 126 -20.97 24.64 -31.24
N GLY A 127 -20.97 25.14 -32.47
CA GLY A 127 -19.86 25.85 -33.09
C GLY A 127 -19.57 27.25 -32.53
N GLY A 128 -18.35 27.71 -32.83
CA GLY A 128 -17.93 29.09 -32.61
C GLY A 128 -16.51 29.31 -33.14
N GLU A 129 -16.42 29.74 -34.39
CA GLU A 129 -15.21 30.22 -35.05
C GLU A 129 -14.44 31.25 -34.21
N SER A 130 -13.11 31.11 -34.15
CA SER A 130 -12.18 32.17 -34.57
C SER A 130 -10.76 31.63 -34.60
N GLY A 131 -10.19 31.56 -35.80
CA GLY A 131 -8.84 31.05 -36.03
C GLY A 131 -7.70 31.92 -35.52
N ARG A 132 -6.55 31.27 -35.32
CA ARG A 132 -5.25 31.77 -35.80
C ARG A 132 -4.20 30.66 -35.76
N ASP A 133 -3.54 30.50 -36.91
CA ASP A 133 -2.45 29.59 -37.21
C ASP A 133 -1.24 29.70 -36.28
N ALA A 134 -0.70 28.56 -35.85
CA ALA A 134 0.75 28.35 -35.70
C ALA A 134 1.08 26.85 -35.75
N LYS A 135 2.08 26.53 -36.56
CA LYS A 135 2.45 25.21 -37.04
C LYS A 135 3.68 24.67 -36.28
N LYS A 136 3.56 23.39 -35.87
CA LYS A 136 4.56 22.30 -35.83
C LYS A 136 5.63 22.18 -34.73
N ASP A 137 5.78 20.88 -34.43
CA ASP A 137 6.99 20.10 -34.12
C ASP A 137 7.32 19.91 -32.63
N GLY A 138 6.90 18.74 -32.12
CA GLY A 138 7.32 18.16 -30.84
C GLY A 138 6.82 16.72 -30.76
N ASP A 139 7.70 15.78 -31.09
CA ASP A 139 7.51 14.33 -31.13
C ASP A 139 7.23 13.78 -29.71
N GLU A 140 5.96 13.61 -29.34
CA GLU A 140 5.58 12.82 -28.17
C GLU A 140 5.25 11.40 -28.66
N ALA A 141 6.26 10.54 -28.54
CA ALA A 141 6.07 9.11 -28.66
C ALA A 141 5.04 8.66 -27.62
N GLU A 142 3.83 8.31 -28.09
CA GLU A 142 2.88 7.55 -27.30
C GLU A 142 3.55 6.24 -26.86
N VAL A 143 3.97 6.20 -25.59
CA VAL A 143 4.29 4.95 -24.91
C VAL A 143 2.95 4.27 -24.66
N GLY A 144 2.48 3.57 -25.68
CA GLY A 144 1.34 2.68 -25.60
C GLY A 144 1.57 1.71 -24.45
N GLY A 145 0.89 1.93 -23.33
CA GLY A 145 0.84 0.99 -22.23
C GLY A 145 0.38 -0.37 -22.77
N PRO A 146 0.94 -1.49 -22.28
CA PRO A 146 0.57 -2.79 -22.78
C PRO A 146 -0.91 -3.04 -22.49
N LYS A 147 -1.70 -3.19 -23.55
CA LYS A 147 -3.10 -3.64 -23.48
C LYS A 147 -3.12 -4.98 -22.75
N THR A 148 -3.66 -5.00 -21.53
CA THR A 148 -3.78 -6.22 -20.73
C THR A 148 -5.05 -6.97 -21.14
N ASP A 149 -5.01 -7.58 -22.32
CA ASP A 149 -6.02 -8.54 -22.74
C ASP A 149 -5.87 -9.82 -21.90
N GLY A 150 -6.79 -10.05 -20.96
CA GLY A 150 -7.07 -11.38 -20.41
C GLY A 150 -6.04 -12.00 -19.47
N LEU A 151 -5.17 -11.24 -18.80
CA LEU A 151 -4.28 -11.79 -17.77
C LEU A 151 -5.08 -12.08 -16.49
N ASP A 152 -4.90 -13.26 -15.90
CA ASP A 152 -5.48 -13.64 -14.61
C ASP A 152 -4.95 -12.71 -13.49
N THR A 153 -5.64 -11.58 -13.28
CA THR A 153 -5.31 -10.55 -12.28
C THR A 153 -5.55 -11.03 -10.84
N SER A 154 -5.95 -12.29 -10.63
CA SER A 154 -6.21 -12.84 -9.30
C SER A 154 -4.94 -12.88 -8.44
N ASN A 155 -3.78 -13.10 -9.05
CA ASN A 155 -2.48 -13.20 -8.36
C ASN A 155 -1.65 -11.91 -8.42
N VAL A 156 -2.18 -10.84 -9.03
CA VAL A 156 -1.54 -9.53 -9.05
C VAL A 156 -2.03 -8.73 -7.85
N VAL A 157 -1.10 -8.25 -7.05
CA VAL A 157 -1.38 -7.45 -5.84
C VAL A 157 -0.65 -6.13 -5.94
N TRP A 158 -1.40 -5.04 -5.77
CA TRP A 158 -0.80 -3.74 -5.64
C TRP A 158 -0.02 -3.62 -4.34
N CYS A 159 1.30 -3.53 -4.42
CA CYS A 159 2.20 -3.26 -3.31
C CYS A 159 3.58 -2.86 -3.84
N ASN A 160 4.12 -1.77 -3.29
CA ASN A 160 5.52 -1.42 -3.45
C ASN A 160 6.25 -1.58 -2.09
N PRO A 161 6.95 -2.71 -1.85
CA PRO A 161 7.61 -2.95 -0.57
C PRO A 161 8.78 -2.00 -0.32
N VAL A 162 9.44 -1.49 -1.37
CA VAL A 162 10.53 -0.50 -1.27
C VAL A 162 10.00 0.81 -0.70
N ALA A 163 8.90 1.33 -1.26
CA ALA A 163 8.31 2.57 -0.77
C ALA A 163 7.81 2.46 0.68
N PHE A 164 7.31 1.30 1.10
CA PHE A 164 6.93 1.07 2.50
C PHE A 164 8.15 1.02 3.43
N PHE A 165 9.26 0.44 2.97
CA PHE A 165 10.49 0.41 3.73
C PHE A 165 11.09 1.83 3.89
N GLU A 166 11.24 2.58 2.79
CA GLU A 166 11.73 3.96 2.81
C GLU A 166 10.93 4.84 3.78
N ARG A 167 9.59 4.75 3.70
CA ARG A 167 8.72 5.50 4.61
C ARG A 167 8.85 5.07 6.07
N LEU A 168 9.12 3.78 6.34
CA LEU A 168 9.33 3.27 7.70
C LEU A 168 10.68 3.75 8.29
N ASP A 169 11.71 3.85 7.44
CA ASP A 169 13.02 4.41 7.78
C ASP A 169 12.95 5.91 8.06
N ASP A 170 12.23 6.66 7.22
CA ASP A 170 11.95 8.08 7.44
C ASP A 170 11.28 8.32 8.81
N GLU A 171 10.26 7.52 9.14
CA GLU A 171 9.57 7.60 10.44
C GLU A 171 10.49 7.28 11.62
N TRP A 172 11.39 6.30 11.47
CA TRP A 172 12.40 6.00 12.50
C TRP A 172 13.40 7.15 12.66
N THR A 173 13.85 7.74 11.56
CA THR A 173 14.74 8.90 11.54
C THR A 173 14.08 10.11 12.21
N VAL A 174 12.80 10.37 11.92
CA VAL A 174 12.02 11.42 12.59
C VAL A 174 11.87 11.14 14.09
N ALA A 175 11.64 9.87 14.48
CA ALA A 175 11.56 9.49 15.88
C ALA A 175 12.89 9.72 16.63
N LEU A 176 14.02 9.37 16.03
CA LEU A 176 15.34 9.64 16.61
C LEU A 176 15.62 11.13 16.77
N LYS A 177 15.27 11.95 15.76
CA LYS A 177 15.44 13.42 15.81
C LYS A 177 14.60 14.07 16.91
N ALA A 178 13.48 13.46 17.29
CA ALA A 178 12.59 13.97 18.33
C ALA A 178 13.05 13.61 19.76
N LEU A 179 13.97 12.66 19.91
CA LEU A 179 14.47 12.19 21.20
C LEU A 179 15.76 12.92 21.60
N ASP A 180 15.99 13.04 22.91
CA ASP A 180 17.27 13.54 23.44
C ASP A 180 18.38 12.47 23.22
N PRO A 181 19.49 12.81 22.55
CA PRO A 181 20.60 11.88 22.31
C PRO A 181 21.22 11.26 23.57
N HIS A 182 21.03 11.87 24.74
CA HIS A 182 21.54 11.38 26.01
C HIS A 182 20.52 10.56 26.82
N ALA A 183 19.27 10.44 26.33
CA ALA A 183 18.23 9.67 26.99
C ALA A 183 18.35 8.17 26.67
N ASN A 184 17.91 7.32 27.60
CA ASN A 184 17.93 5.87 27.42
C ASN A 184 17.00 5.45 26.27
N GLU A 185 15.89 6.15 26.08
CA GLU A 185 14.91 5.94 25.01
C GLU A 185 15.53 6.11 23.62
N TYR A 186 16.48 7.04 23.46
CA TYR A 186 17.22 7.21 22.21
C TYR A 186 18.07 5.97 21.92
N MET A 187 18.80 5.48 22.93
CA MET A 187 19.62 4.27 22.81
C MET A 187 18.77 3.03 22.54
N GLU A 188 17.57 2.93 23.12
CA GLU A 188 16.62 1.87 22.82
C GLU A 188 16.15 1.93 21.37
N ARG A 189 15.75 3.11 20.86
CA ARG A 189 15.36 3.26 19.45
C ARG A 189 16.50 3.04 18.47
N LEU A 190 17.73 3.36 18.85
CA LEU A 190 18.90 3.13 18.00
C LEU A 190 19.12 1.63 17.74
N ARG A 191 18.81 0.77 18.71
CA ARG A 191 18.94 -0.70 18.54
C ARG A 191 18.01 -1.25 17.45
N ASP A 192 16.92 -0.57 17.16
CA ASP A 192 15.97 -0.98 16.11
C ASP A 192 16.51 -0.80 14.68
N GLU A 193 17.65 -0.13 14.52
CA GLU A 193 18.40 -0.13 13.27
C GLU A 193 18.68 -1.55 12.77
N THR A 194 18.94 -2.49 13.69
CA THR A 194 19.16 -3.90 13.34
C THR A 194 17.93 -4.54 12.66
N LEU A 195 16.72 -4.14 13.07
CA LEU A 195 15.49 -4.59 12.45
C LEU A 195 15.31 -3.94 11.07
N LEU A 196 15.63 -2.66 10.92
CA LEU A 196 15.60 -1.96 9.63
C LEU A 196 16.56 -2.59 8.62
N LEU A 197 17.81 -2.87 9.02
CA LEU A 197 18.80 -3.54 8.16
C LEU A 197 18.34 -4.93 7.74
N ALA A 198 17.77 -5.71 8.67
CA ALA A 198 17.21 -7.02 8.34
C ALA A 198 16.03 -6.89 7.35
N LEU A 199 15.16 -5.90 7.54
CA LEU A 199 14.06 -5.59 6.62
C LEU A 199 14.57 -5.18 5.23
N ALA A 200 15.55 -4.28 5.16
CA ALA A 200 16.17 -3.82 3.92
C ALA A 200 16.72 -5.00 3.10
N GLN A 201 17.38 -5.94 3.77
CA GLN A 201 17.88 -7.16 3.13
C GLN A 201 16.72 -7.99 2.54
N ARG A 202 15.63 -8.17 3.29
CA ARG A 202 14.46 -8.93 2.81
C ARG A 202 13.76 -8.27 1.63
N VAL A 203 13.61 -6.95 1.66
CA VAL A 203 13.06 -6.16 0.55
C VAL A 203 13.96 -6.32 -0.69
N SER A 204 15.27 -6.17 -0.53
CA SER A 204 16.24 -6.36 -1.61
C SER A 204 16.19 -7.76 -2.22
N GLU A 205 16.08 -8.80 -1.40
CA GLU A 205 15.91 -10.19 -1.87
C GLU A 205 14.62 -10.36 -2.67
N SER A 206 13.52 -9.74 -2.24
CA SER A 206 12.24 -9.82 -2.92
C SER A 206 12.23 -9.12 -4.29
N GLU A 207 12.82 -7.92 -4.40
CA GLU A 207 12.91 -7.20 -5.68
C GLU A 207 13.90 -7.87 -6.65
N ARG A 208 14.99 -8.47 -6.15
CA ARG A 208 15.88 -9.32 -6.95
C ARG A 208 15.15 -10.53 -7.52
N ALA A 209 14.32 -11.20 -6.71
CA ALA A 209 13.52 -12.33 -7.17
C ALA A 209 12.46 -11.91 -8.20
N ALA A 210 11.94 -10.69 -8.09
CA ALA A 210 11.01 -10.11 -9.05
C ALA A 210 11.69 -9.53 -10.32
N GLY A 211 13.02 -9.52 -10.39
CA GLY A 211 13.78 -8.99 -11.54
C GLY A 211 13.81 -7.46 -11.65
N ARG A 212 13.42 -6.73 -10.60
CA ARG A 212 13.36 -5.25 -10.56
C ARG A 212 14.64 -4.67 -9.96
N THR A 213 15.69 -4.60 -10.78
CA THR A 213 17.02 -4.17 -10.34
C THR A 213 17.17 -2.66 -10.24
N ASP A 214 16.31 -1.89 -10.91
CA ASP A 214 16.24 -0.44 -10.86
C ASP A 214 15.99 0.09 -9.43
N ARG A 215 15.16 -0.61 -8.66
CA ARG A 215 14.75 -0.22 -7.30
C ARG A 215 15.71 -0.70 -6.20
N LEU A 216 16.72 -1.50 -6.56
CA LEU A 216 17.69 -1.98 -5.59
C LEU A 216 18.65 -0.88 -5.13
N ALA A 217 18.84 0.16 -5.95
CA ALA A 217 19.74 1.26 -5.63
C ALA A 217 19.28 2.11 -4.43
N THR A 218 17.98 2.11 -4.12
CA THR A 218 17.46 2.85 -2.96
C THR A 218 17.47 2.05 -1.65
N VAL A 219 17.58 0.72 -1.73
CA VAL A 219 17.57 -0.16 -0.55
C VAL A 219 18.99 -0.58 -0.12
N ALA A 220 19.99 -0.37 -0.99
CA ALA A 220 21.40 -0.72 -0.78
C ALA A 220 22.20 0.40 -0.10
#